data_AF-A0A7G6ZC87-F1
#
_entry.id   AF-A0A7G6ZC87-F1
#
_cell.length_a   1.000
_cell.length_b   1.000
_cell.length_c   1.000
_cell.angle_alpha   90.00
_cell.angle_beta   90.00
_cell.angle_gamma   90.00
#
_symmetry.space_group_name_H-M   'P 1'
#
loop_
_entity.id
_entity.type
_entity.pdbx_description
1 polymer ?
#
loop_
_entity_poly.entity_id
_entity_poly.type
_entity_poly.pdbx_seq_one_letter_code
_entity_poly.pdbx_strand_id
1 'polypeptide(L)'
;MIEELVLRTAPQLIESFGIGSNTAAEILIVVGDNPERIRSEAALAKLAGISPILASSGMTSGRHRINHGGHRELNAAIYRTGLLRGSRTVGPLKMRVY
;
A
#
# COMPACT_ATOMS: atom_id res chain seq x y z
N MET A 1 -15.91 -2.92 -18.69
CA MET A 1 -14.47 -3.28 -18.52
C MET A 1 -14.04 -2.88 -17.10
N ILE A 2 -12.98 -3.43 -16.51
CA ILE A 2 -12.62 -3.19 -15.08
C ILE A 2 -12.50 -1.71 -14.70
N GLU A 3 -11.99 -0.88 -15.60
CA GLU A 3 -11.89 0.57 -15.45
C GLU A 3 -13.23 1.25 -15.14
N GLU A 4 -14.28 0.88 -15.86
CA GLU A 4 -15.63 1.42 -15.65
C GLU A 4 -16.19 1.06 -14.26
N LEU A 5 -15.94 -0.17 -13.80
CA LEU A 5 -16.36 -0.61 -12.47
C LEU A 5 -15.64 0.17 -11.37
N VAL A 6 -14.34 0.40 -11.53
CA VAL A 6 -13.57 1.17 -10.57
C VAL A 6 -13.99 2.64 -10.57
N LEU A 7 -14.17 3.26 -11.74
CA LEU A 7 -14.65 4.65 -11.86
C LEU A 7 -16.01 4.85 -11.21
N ARG A 8 -16.91 3.87 -11.31
CA ARG A 8 -18.23 3.91 -10.65
C ARG A 8 -18.16 3.71 -9.14
N THR A 9 -17.18 2.95 -8.66
CA THR A 9 -17.09 2.55 -7.24
C THR A 9 -16.27 3.54 -6.41
N ALA A 10 -15.12 3.97 -6.92
CA ALA A 10 -14.19 4.84 -6.21
C ALA A 10 -13.45 5.77 -7.18
N PRO A 11 -14.14 6.77 -7.77
CA PRO A 11 -13.54 7.68 -8.75
C PRO A 11 -12.33 8.43 -8.17
N GLN A 12 -12.42 8.84 -6.91
CA GLN A 12 -11.36 9.54 -6.17
C GLN A 12 -10.06 8.73 -6.05
N LEU A 13 -10.16 7.39 -6.10
CA LEU A 13 -9.00 6.50 -6.01
C LEU A 13 -8.19 6.48 -7.32
N ILE A 14 -8.85 6.61 -8.48
CA ILE A 14 -8.17 6.71 -9.78
C ILE A 14 -7.65 8.13 -10.04
N GLU A 15 -8.32 9.16 -9.53
CA GLU A 15 -7.84 10.56 -9.62
C GLU A 15 -6.50 10.76 -8.89
N SER A 16 -6.22 9.89 -7.92
CA SER A 16 -4.99 9.90 -7.16
C SER A 16 -3.78 9.50 -8.01
N PHE A 17 -2.80 10.39 -8.10
CA PHE A 17 -1.55 10.12 -8.84
C PHE A 17 -0.85 8.83 -8.35
N GLY A 18 -0.43 8.02 -9.31
CA GLY A 18 0.24 6.73 -9.08
C GLY A 18 -0.72 5.57 -8.84
N ILE A 19 -2.02 5.75 -9.10
CA ILE A 19 -3.04 4.70 -9.00
C ILE A 19 -3.72 4.55 -10.35
N GLY A 20 -3.53 3.40 -11.00
CA GLY A 20 -4.25 3.02 -12.23
C GLY A 20 -5.40 2.06 -11.93
N SER A 21 -6.25 1.80 -12.92
CA SER A 21 -7.47 0.98 -12.79
C SER A 21 -7.22 -0.41 -12.20
N ASN A 22 -6.12 -1.09 -12.57
CA ASN A 22 -5.77 -2.40 -12.01
C ASN A 22 -5.38 -2.30 -10.53
N THR A 23 -4.52 -1.35 -10.17
CA THR A 23 -4.12 -1.09 -8.79
C THR A 23 -5.32 -0.73 -7.92
N ALA A 24 -6.22 0.11 -8.44
CA ALA A 24 -7.42 0.50 -7.75
C ALA A 24 -8.39 -0.67 -7.57
N ALA A 25 -8.58 -1.51 -8.58
CA ALA A 25 -9.41 -2.72 -8.47
C ALA A 25 -8.86 -3.66 -7.38
N GLU A 26 -7.55 -3.88 -7.35
CA GLU A 26 -6.90 -4.72 -6.35
C GLU A 26 -7.09 -4.19 -4.92
N ILE A 27 -6.91 -2.88 -4.72
CA ILE A 27 -7.19 -2.24 -3.44
C ILE A 27 -8.65 -2.42 -3.05
N LEU A 28 -9.58 -2.19 -3.98
CA LEU A 28 -11.02 -2.29 -3.73
C LEU A 28 -11.48 -3.72 -3.41
N ILE A 29 -10.92 -4.74 -4.07
CA ILE A 29 -11.21 -6.15 -3.78
C ILE A 29 -10.80 -6.46 -2.34
N VAL A 30 -9.55 -6.19 -1.97
CA VAL A 30 -9.02 -6.59 -0.65
C VAL A 30 -9.68 -5.79 0.48
N VAL A 31 -9.94 -4.50 0.28
CA VAL A 31 -10.61 -3.66 1.27
C VAL A 31 -12.09 -4.02 1.37
N GLY A 32 -12.75 -4.26 0.24
CA GLY A 32 -14.16 -4.64 0.15
C GLY A 32 -14.47 -6.01 0.72
N ASP A 33 -13.52 -6.95 0.69
CA ASP A 33 -13.64 -8.28 1.28
C ASP A 33 -13.36 -8.30 2.80
N ASN A 34 -12.82 -7.21 3.37
CA ASN A 34 -12.42 -7.14 4.79
C ASN A 34 -12.92 -5.86 5.52
N PRO A 35 -14.15 -5.36 5.28
CA PRO A 35 -14.60 -4.07 5.79
C PRO A 35 -14.69 -4.03 7.32
N GLU A 36 -15.02 -5.15 7.96
CA GLU A 36 -15.10 -5.25 9.41
C GLU A 36 -13.73 -5.26 10.09
N ARG A 37 -12.68 -5.71 9.37
CA ARG A 37 -11.30 -5.83 9.87
C ARG A 37 -10.47 -4.56 9.70
N ILE A 38 -10.82 -3.70 8.74
CA ILE A 38 -10.08 -2.47 8.43
C ILE A 38 -10.77 -1.28 9.10
N ARG A 39 -10.41 -0.99 10.35
CA ARG A 39 -10.95 0.14 11.14
C ARG A 39 -9.96 1.29 11.34
N SER A 40 -8.74 1.17 10.81
CA SER A 40 -7.69 2.17 10.93
C SER A 40 -6.61 1.95 9.87
N GLU A 41 -5.78 2.98 9.66
CA GLU A 41 -4.58 2.88 8.82
C GLU A 41 -3.62 1.79 9.30
N ALA A 42 -3.48 1.61 10.62
CA ALA A 42 -2.66 0.55 11.19
C ALA A 42 -3.22 -0.85 10.88
N ALA A 43 -4.55 -1.02 10.88
CA ALA A 43 -5.18 -2.27 10.48
C ALA A 43 -4.95 -2.56 8.99
N LEU A 44 -5.05 -1.54 8.13
CA LEU A 44 -4.72 -1.66 6.71
C LEU A 44 -3.24 -2.03 6.51
N ALA A 45 -2.32 -1.35 7.19
CA ALA A 45 -0.88 -1.64 7.13
C ALA A 45 -0.57 -3.07 7.60
N LYS A 46 -1.27 -3.57 8.61
CA LYS A 46 -1.15 -4.95 9.08
C LYS A 46 -1.68 -5.95 8.06
N LEU A 47 -2.84 -5.69 7.45
CA LEU A 47 -3.43 -6.52 6.42
C LEU A 47 -2.56 -6.57 5.16
N ALA A 48 -2.01 -5.43 4.74
CA ALA A 48 -1.11 -5.32 3.61
C ALA A 48 0.30 -5.87 3.90
N GLY A 49 0.64 -6.23 5.15
CA GLY A 49 1.98 -6.70 5.48
C GLY A 49 3.05 -5.60 5.51
N ILE A 50 2.63 -4.34 5.55
CA ILE A 50 3.50 -3.16 5.62
C ILE A 50 3.98 -2.93 7.06
N SER A 51 3.13 -3.23 8.05
CA SER A 51 3.46 -2.99 9.46
C SER A 51 4.61 -3.90 9.93
N PRO A 52 5.65 -3.39 10.60
CA PRO A 52 6.69 -4.23 11.20
C PRO A 52 6.11 -5.14 12.31
N ILE A 53 6.65 -6.35 12.44
CA ILE A 53 6.29 -7.28 13.54
C ILE A 53 7.44 -7.32 14.54
N LEU A 54 7.12 -7.34 15.83
CA LEU A 54 8.12 -7.55 16.87
C LEU A 54 8.81 -8.91 16.69
N ALA A 55 10.14 -8.92 16.76
CA ALA A 55 10.90 -10.15 16.60
C ALA A 55 10.81 -11.08 17.83
N SER A 56 10.43 -10.54 18.99
CA SER A 56 10.34 -11.26 20.27
C SER A 56 9.07 -10.90 21.03
N SER A 57 8.57 -11.82 21.85
CA SER A 57 7.42 -11.62 22.74
C SER A 57 7.78 -11.04 24.12
N GLY A 58 9.08 -10.86 24.43
CA GLY A 58 9.60 -10.30 25.70
C GLY A 58 10.15 -8.87 25.58
N MET A 59 10.82 -8.38 26.64
CA MET A 59 11.40 -7.03 26.76
C MET A 59 12.05 -6.55 25.44
N THR A 60 11.53 -5.45 24.93
CA THR A 60 11.79 -4.94 23.57
C THR A 60 13.29 -4.69 23.35
N SER A 61 13.96 -5.61 22.66
CA SER A 61 15.34 -5.40 22.16
C SER A 61 15.42 -4.40 20.99
N GLY A 62 14.30 -3.72 20.67
CA GLY A 62 14.16 -2.80 19.54
C GLY A 62 14.08 -3.47 18.16
N ARG A 63 14.18 -4.81 18.10
CA ARG A 63 14.23 -5.56 16.83
C ARG A 63 12.86 -5.80 16.25
N HIS A 64 12.72 -5.47 14.96
CA HIS A 64 11.54 -5.70 14.15
C HIS A 64 11.87 -6.60 12.97
N ARG A 65 10.92 -7.45 12.59
CA ARG A 65 10.98 -8.27 11.37
C ARG A 65 9.90 -7.86 10.39
N ILE A 66 10.10 -8.23 9.13
CA ILE A 66 9.13 -8.01 8.05
C ILE A 66 7.88 -8.85 8.30
N ASN A 67 6.71 -8.28 8.01
CA ASN A 67 5.43 -8.99 8.02
C ASN A 67 5.21 -9.72 6.70
N HIS A 68 5.55 -11.00 6.67
CA HIS A 68 5.30 -11.85 5.49
C HIS A 68 3.88 -12.41 5.41
N GLY A 69 3.04 -12.21 6.44
CA GLY A 69 1.68 -12.76 6.52
C GLY A 69 0.59 -11.87 5.93
N GLY A 70 0.94 -10.69 5.42
CA GLY A 70 -0.02 -9.79 4.77
C GLY A 70 -0.31 -10.13 3.30
N HIS A 71 -1.28 -9.42 2.73
CA HIS A 71 -1.69 -9.57 1.33
C HIS A 71 -0.64 -8.97 0.39
N ARG A 72 0.14 -9.85 -0.26
CA ARG A 72 1.32 -9.46 -1.06
C ARG A 72 1.00 -8.53 -2.21
N GLU A 73 -0.11 -8.75 -2.91
CA GLU A 73 -0.46 -7.89 -4.02
C GLU A 73 -0.93 -6.51 -3.56
N LEU A 74 -1.60 -6.42 -2.40
CA LEU A 74 -1.98 -5.14 -1.81
C LEU A 74 -0.73 -4.35 -1.39
N ASN A 75 0.26 -5.05 -0.82
CA ASN A 75 1.56 -4.46 -0.53
C ASN A 75 2.22 -3.90 -1.80
N ALA A 76 2.24 -4.70 -2.88
CA ALA A 76 2.83 -4.30 -4.15
C ALA A 76 2.10 -3.10 -4.77
N ALA A 77 0.77 -3.08 -4.73
CA ALA A 77 -0.05 -1.96 -5.15
C ALA A 77 0.32 -0.66 -4.40
N ILE A 78 0.35 -0.71 -3.07
CA ILE A 78 0.69 0.44 -2.21
C ILE A 78 2.14 0.89 -2.45
N TYR A 79 3.08 -0.06 -2.58
CA TYR A 79 4.48 0.23 -2.87
C TYR A 79 4.66 0.94 -4.21
N ARG A 80 4.02 0.46 -5.28
CA ARG A 80 4.06 1.09 -6.61
C ARG A 80 3.52 2.52 -6.56
N THR A 81 2.41 2.74 -5.87
CA THR A 81 1.85 4.09 -5.69
C THR A 81 2.80 5.01 -4.93
N GLY A 82 3.43 4.52 -3.86
CA GLY A 82 4.45 5.25 -3.10
C GLY A 82 5.67 5.61 -3.96
N LEU A 83 6.19 4.66 -4.74
CA LEU A 83 7.34 4.85 -5.62
C LEU A 83 7.07 5.93 -6.68
N LEU A 84 5.92 5.87 -7.36
CA LEU A 84 5.54 6.85 -8.37
C LEU A 84 5.39 8.24 -7.75
N ARG A 85 4.72 8.36 -6.60
CA ARG A 85 4.59 9.63 -5.87
C ARG A 85 5.95 10.20 -5.45
N GLY A 86 6.84 9.36 -4.95
CA GLY A 86 8.22 9.72 -4.63
C GLY A 86 8.95 10.31 -5.83
N SER A 87 8.92 9.62 -6.98
CA SER A 87 9.58 10.06 -8.21
C SER A 87 9.07 11.40 -8.77
N ARG A 88 7.82 11.79 -8.47
CA ARG A 88 7.28 13.10 -8.86
C ARG A 88 7.79 14.23 -7.97
N THR A 89 8.07 13.94 -6.71
CA THR A 89 8.42 14.96 -5.69
C THR A 89 9.89 15.33 -5.76
N VAL A 90 10.76 14.40 -6.17
CA VAL A 90 12.13 14.70 -6.60
C VAL A 90 12.10 15.20 -8.05
N GLY A 91 12.10 16.53 -8.23
CA GLY A 91 12.51 17.14 -9.49
C GLY A 91 13.93 16.66 -9.90
N PRO A 92 14.39 16.90 -11.15
CA PRO A 92 15.64 16.36 -11.66
C PRO A 92 16.85 16.89 -10.87
N LEU A 93 17.17 16.24 -9.76
CA LEU A 93 18.27 16.58 -8.88
C LEU A 93 19.40 15.60 -9.17
N LYS A 94 20.30 16.08 -10.03
CA LYS A 94 21.75 15.82 -10.09
C LYS A 94 22.18 14.50 -9.47
N MET A 95 22.23 13.49 -10.31
CA MET A 95 23.09 12.33 -10.18
C MET A 95 24.56 12.80 -10.18
N ARG A 96 25.04 13.30 -9.04
CA ARG A 96 26.47 13.50 -8.78
C ARG A 96 26.97 12.21 -8.14
N VAL A 97 27.60 11.41 -8.98
CA VAL A 97 28.29 10.17 -8.65
C VAL A 97 29.35 10.47 -7.58
N TYR A 98 29.35 9.67 -6.51
CA TYR A 98 30.52 9.41 -5.66
C TYR A 98 30.96 7.97 -5.94
#